data_AF-A0A0N0D7E8-F1
#
_entry.id   AF-A0A0N0D7E8-F1
#
_cell.length_a   1.000
_cell.length_b   1.000
_cell.length_c   1.000
_cell.angle_alpha   90.00
_cell.angle_beta   90.00
_cell.angle_gamma   90.00
#
_symmetry.space_group_name_H-M   'P 1'
#
loop_
_entity.id
_entity.type
_entity.pdbx_description
1 polymer ?
#
loop_
_entity_poly.entity_id
_entity_poly.type
_entity_poly.pdbx_seq_one_letter_code
_entity_poly.pdbx_strand_id
1 'polypeptide(L)' 'LSPDYTSFMEMALAVTDDYENGLLTDLKAFEITCKAMIYEDTGTSVDEIQIYLSDSKIPMPLQIALNTIIHIIQKKKKL' A
#
# COMPACT_ATOMS: atom_id res chain seq x y z
N LEU A 1 10.33 9.00 8.74
CA LEU A 1 9.00 8.88 8.12
C LEU A 1 8.00 9.51 9.08
N SER A 2 6.92 10.15 8.61
CA SER A 2 5.85 10.55 9.53
C SER A 2 5.34 9.30 10.27
N PRO A 3 4.90 9.44 11.54
CA PRO A 3 4.45 8.31 12.35
C PRO A 3 3.45 7.39 11.63
N ASP A 4 2.61 7.97 10.77
CA ASP A 4 1.56 7.28 10.03
C ASP A 4 2.10 6.25 9.02
N TYR A 5 3.25 6.52 8.38
CA TYR A 5 3.87 5.54 7.49
C TYR A 5 4.50 4.37 8.24
N THR A 6 4.94 4.57 9.49
CA THR A 6 5.47 3.46 10.30
C THR A 6 4.36 2.46 10.63
N SER A 7 3.25 2.94 11.18
CA SER A 7 2.10 2.06 11.50
C SER A 7 1.48 1.42 10.26
N PHE A 8 1.44 2.15 9.13
CA PHE A 8 1.02 1.56 7.86
C PHE A 8 1.94 0.42 7.41
N MET A 9 3.26 0.59 7.51
CA MET A 9 4.21 -0.46 7.13
C MET A 9 4.17 -1.65 8.07
N GLU A 10 3.97 -1.45 9.38
CA GLU A 10 3.77 -2.55 10.34
C GLU A 10 2.54 -3.39 9.97
N MET A 11 1.42 -2.74 9.65
CA MET A 11 0.21 -3.41 9.16
C MET A 11 0.48 -4.14 7.84
N ALA A 12 1.16 -3.52 6.88
CA ALA A 12 1.48 -4.15 5.60
C ALA A 12 2.37 -5.41 5.76
N LEU A 13 3.32 -5.38 6.71
CA LEU A 13 4.14 -6.53 7.04
C LEU A 13 3.32 -7.66 7.69
N ALA A 14 2.43 -7.35 8.64
CA ALA A 14 1.54 -8.34 9.23
C ALA A 14 0.61 -9.00 8.19
N VAL A 15 0.03 -8.20 7.29
CA VAL A 15 -0.79 -8.72 6.17
C VAL A 15 0.04 -9.58 5.22
N THR A 16 1.31 -9.20 4.99
CA THR A 16 2.23 -9.99 4.18
C THR A 16 2.51 -11.35 4.82
N ASP A 17 2.80 -11.38 6.11
CA ASP A 17 3.04 -12.62 6.85
C ASP A 17 1.81 -13.53 6.80
N ASP A 18 0.60 -13.01 7.05
CA ASP A 18 -0.64 -13.79 6.96
C ASP A 18 -0.90 -14.31 5.54
N TYR A 19 -0.59 -13.51 4.52
CA TYR A 19 -0.75 -13.90 3.12
C TYR A 19 0.22 -15.01 2.69
N GLU A 20 1.50 -14.86 3.02
CA GLU A 20 2.52 -15.87 2.67
C GLU A 20 2.31 -17.19 3.41
N ASN A 21 1.73 -17.17 4.61
CA ASN A 21 1.33 -18.38 5.35
C ASN A 21 -0.04 -18.94 4.93
N GLY A 22 -0.73 -18.33 3.96
CA GLY A 22 -2.04 -18.77 3.47
C GLY A 22 -3.20 -18.56 4.45
N LEU A 23 -2.99 -17.77 5.50
CA LEU A 23 -4.03 -17.37 6.46
C LEU A 23 -4.94 -16.28 5.87
N LEU A 24 -4.41 -15.51 4.92
CA LEU A 24 -5.12 -14.49 4.16
C LEU A 24 -4.98 -14.75 2.66
N THR A 25 -6.10 -14.81 1.94
CA THR A 25 -6.09 -15.03 0.48
C THR A 25 -6.73 -13.90 -0.32
N ASP A 26 -7.59 -13.10 0.31
CA ASP A 26 -8.25 -11.94 -0.31
C ASP A 26 -7.63 -10.64 0.22
N LEU A 27 -7.12 -9.82 -0.68
CA LEU A 27 -6.46 -8.55 -0.37
C LEU A 27 -7.36 -7.32 -0.57
N LYS A 28 -8.64 -7.49 -0.94
CA LYS A 28 -9.55 -6.35 -1.20
C LYS A 28 -9.64 -5.37 -0.04
N ALA A 29 -9.76 -5.86 1.19
CA ALA A 29 -9.82 -4.99 2.37
C ALA A 29 -8.52 -4.19 2.54
N PHE A 30 -7.37 -4.85 2.30
CA PHE A 30 -6.07 -4.20 2.36
C PHE A 30 -5.87 -3.15 1.25
N GLU A 31 -6.34 -3.44 0.03
CA GLU A 31 -6.35 -2.48 -1.08
C GLU A 31 -7.22 -1.25 -0.78
N ILE A 32 -8.39 -1.43 -0.15
CA ILE A 32 -9.24 -0.32 0.29
C ILE A 32 -8.50 0.57 1.28
N THR A 33 -7.83 -0.02 2.28
CA THR A 33 -7.02 0.73 3.25
C THR A 33 -5.89 1.51 2.56
N CYS A 34 -5.22 0.91 1.58
CA CYS A 34 -4.19 1.58 0.80
C CYS A 34 -4.74 2.77 0.00
N LYS A 35 -5.90 2.63 -0.63
CA LYS A 35 -6.57 3.74 -1.34
C LYS A 35 -7.02 4.85 -0.38
N ALA A 36 -7.51 4.50 0.81
CA ALA A 36 -7.85 5.47 1.85
C ALA A 36 -6.62 6.28 2.27
N MET A 37 -5.47 5.62 2.46
CA MET A 37 -4.22 6.31 2.78
C MET A 37 -3.79 7.29 1.68
N ILE A 38 -3.91 6.92 0.40
CA ILE A 38 -3.64 7.85 -0.71
C ILE A 38 -4.54 9.08 -0.61
N TYR A 39 -5.84 8.89 -0.35
CA TYR A 39 -6.78 10.00 -0.20
C TYR A 39 -6.43 10.90 1.00
N GLU A 40 -6.15 10.32 2.16
CA GLU A 40 -5.79 11.07 3.38
C GLU A 40 -4.54 11.94 3.18
N ASP A 41 -3.54 11.44 2.46
CA ASP A 41 -2.27 12.14 2.26
C ASP A 41 -2.26 13.10 1.07
N THR A 42 -3.14 12.92 0.09
CA THR A 42 -3.10 13.66 -1.19
C THR A 42 -4.39 14.41 -1.52
N GLY A 43 -5.48 14.18 -0.78
CA GLY A 43 -6.83 14.68 -1.06
C GLY A 43 -7.46 14.11 -2.33
N THR A 44 -6.83 13.13 -2.98
CA THR A 44 -7.25 12.60 -4.28
C THR A 44 -7.69 11.15 -4.15
N SER A 45 -8.94 10.85 -4.49
CA SER A 45 -9.42 9.48 -4.59
C SER A 45 -8.85 8.80 -5.84
N VAL A 46 -8.54 7.51 -5.74
CA VAL A 46 -8.06 6.71 -6.86
C VAL A 46 -8.87 5.43 -6.99
N ASP A 47 -9.28 5.10 -8.21
CA ASP A 47 -9.94 3.84 -8.50
C ASP A 47 -8.95 2.67 -8.45
N GLU A 48 -7.71 2.91 -8.84
CA GLU A 48 -6.62 1.93 -8.89
C GLU A 48 -5.30 2.52 -8.36
N ILE A 49 -4.52 1.68 -7.70
CA ILE A 49 -3.19 2.04 -7.22
C ILE A 49 -2.22 1.84 -8.38
N GLN A 50 -1.62 2.93 -8.86
CA GLN A 50 -0.63 2.86 -9.93
C GLN A 50 0.55 1.95 -9.56
N ILE A 51 0.90 1.03 -10.45
CA ILE A 51 2.03 0.11 -10.29
C ILE A 51 3.31 0.81 -10.74
N TYR A 52 4.23 1.00 -9.80
CA TYR A 52 5.60 1.51 -10.02
C TYR A 52 6.65 0.43 -9.80
N LEU A 53 6.35 -0.55 -8.95
CA LEU A 53 7.22 -1.64 -8.57
C LEU A 53 6.46 -2.96 -8.71
N SER A 54 7.01 -3.86 -9.53
CA SER A 54 6.45 -5.17 -9.87
C SER A 54 7.56 -6.23 -9.94
N ASP A 55 8.14 -6.57 -8.79
CA ASP A 55 9.16 -7.63 -8.68
C ASP A 55 8.51 -8.89 -8.09
N SER A 56 8.67 -10.03 -8.76
CA SER A 56 8.13 -11.31 -8.32
C SER A 56 8.72 -11.83 -7.00
N LYS A 57 9.84 -11.27 -6.56
CA LYS A 57 10.46 -11.57 -5.25
C LYS A 57 9.79 -10.87 -4.09
N ILE A 58 8.93 -9.88 -4.35
CA ILE A 58 8.25 -9.11 -3.31
C ILE A 58 6.84 -9.70 -3.14
N PRO A 59 6.40 -10.02 -1.92
CA PRO A 59 5.05 -10.53 -1.69
C PRO A 59 3.98 -9.53 -2.14
N MET A 60 2.85 -10.03 -2.66
CA MET A 60 1.80 -9.19 -3.24
C MET A 60 1.31 -8.07 -2.30
N PRO A 61 1.02 -8.31 -1.01
CA PRO A 61 0.57 -7.23 -0.12
C PRO A 61 1.66 -6.16 0.07
N LEU A 62 2.92 -6.57 0.21
CA LEU A 62 4.02 -5.64 0.31
C LEU A 62 4.22 -4.82 -0.98
N GLN A 63 4.02 -5.42 -2.16
CA GLN A 63 4.02 -4.67 -3.44
C GLN A 63 2.92 -3.60 -3.46
N ILE A 64 1.71 -3.93 -3.03
CA ILE A 64 0.59 -2.97 -2.95
C ILE A 64 0.96 -1.82 -2.02
N ALA A 65 1.48 -2.11 -0.82
CA ALA A 65 1.89 -1.11 0.16
C ALA A 65 2.98 -0.16 -0.37
N LEU A 66 4.02 -0.72 -1.00
CA LEU A 66 5.11 0.07 -1.58
C LEU A 66 4.61 0.96 -2.73
N ASN A 67 3.77 0.42 -3.63
CA ASN A 67 3.17 1.18 -4.71
C ASN A 67 2.27 2.32 -4.18
N THR A 68 1.58 2.10 -3.06
CA THR A 68 0.78 3.12 -2.36
C THR A 68 1.66 4.28 -1.90
N ILE A 69 2.77 4.00 -1.23
CA ILE A 69 3.71 5.04 -0.76
C ILE A 69 4.32 5.79 -1.95
N ILE A 70 4.74 5.08 -2.99
CA ILE A 70 5.30 5.72 -4.20
C ILE A 70 4.23 6.61 -4.85
N HIS A 71 2.98 6.16 -4.93
CA HIS A 71 1.87 6.97 -5.45
C HIS A 71 1.71 8.28 -4.69
N ILE A 72 1.69 8.22 -3.35
CA ILE A 72 1.60 9.40 -2.49
C ILE A 72 2.75 10.36 -2.77
N ILE A 73 3.98 9.86 -2.84
CA ILE A 73 5.17 10.68 -3.12
C ILE A 73 5.07 11.33 -4.52
N GLN A 74 4.61 10.59 -5.54
CA GLN A 74 4.45 11.10 -6.90
C GLN A 74 3.37 12.18 -6.99
N LYS A 75 2.28 12.03 -6.23
CA LYS A 75 1.20 13.05 -6.15
C LYS A 75 1.66 14.29 -5.41
N LYS A 76 2.33 14.14 -4.26
CA LYS A 76 2.88 15.27 -3.49
C LYS A 76 3.93 16.06 -4.27
N LYS A 77 4.72 15.41 -5.16
CA LYS A 77 5.68 16.11 -6.05
C LYS A 77 5.03 16.93 -7.17
N LYS A 78 3.77 16.69 -7.51
CA LYS A 78 3.04 17.41 -8.57
C LYS A 78 2.24 18.60 -8.06
N LEU A 79 2.17 18.79 -6.75
CA LEU A 79 1.59 19.94 -6.06
C LEU A 79 2.70 20.97 -5.77
#